data_AF-A0A7I9ZGN7-F1
#
_entry.id   AF-A0A7I9ZGN7-F1
#
_cell.length_a   1.000
_cell.length_b   1.000
_cell.length_c   1.000
_cell.angle_alpha   90.00
_cell.angle_beta   90.00
_cell.angle_gamma   90.00
#
_symmetry.space_group_name_H-M   'P 1'
#
loop_
_entity.id
_entity.type
_entity.pdbx_description
1 polymer ?
#
loop_
_entity_poly.entity_id
_entity_poly.type
_entity_poly.pdbx_seq_one_letter_code
_entity_poly.pdbx_strand_id
1 'polypeptide(L)'
;MVWAVIGGLGGAGGAIAAAIALIYAHKANTKADTSNTIATDSKGLAVEANSLACESNTIASEARELAREANDYSHRAEARETEPHDVRWTGDWVARGIYRVTKHGADEARQVAIDVSVDGEHASDTADRLTDGYVDLRFPAAARQQRRHDSEWSEYEMHRRVAGDAGSPPSKPPPIMRHHDITEDIRWTTRLGTPQVHHDQDRKAVPRK
;
A
#
# COMPACT_ATOMS: atom_id res chain seq x y z
N MET A 1 -108.83 50.85 13.81
CA MET A 1 -108.41 49.53 13.28
C MET A 1 -108.21 49.73 11.78
N VAL A 2 -107.05 49.62 11.14
CA VAL A 2 -106.06 48.53 11.14
C VAL A 2 -104.74 49.11 10.57
N TRP A 3 -103.68 49.27 11.37
CA TRP A 3 -102.35 49.70 10.89
C TRP A 3 -101.18 49.08 11.68
N ALA A 4 -101.30 47.84 12.15
CA ALA A 4 -100.30 47.28 13.08
C ALA A 4 -99.79 45.85 12.81
N VAL A 5 -100.02 45.23 11.64
CA VAL A 5 -99.65 43.80 11.48
C VAL A 5 -98.62 43.51 10.38
N ILE A 6 -98.34 44.45 9.47
CA ILE A 6 -97.31 44.23 8.43
C ILE A 6 -95.94 44.74 8.93
N GLY A 7 -95.48 44.14 10.02
CA GLY A 7 -94.12 44.33 10.55
C GLY A 7 -93.55 43.05 11.15
N GLY A 8 -94.41 42.13 11.61
CA GLY A 8 -93.99 40.89 12.27
C GLY A 8 -93.56 39.75 11.36
N LEU A 9 -94.03 39.70 10.10
CA LEU A 9 -93.78 38.56 9.21
C LEU A 9 -92.50 38.69 8.36
N GLY A 10 -92.03 39.92 8.10
CA GLY A 10 -90.71 40.15 7.49
C GLY A 10 -89.54 39.82 8.43
N GLY A 11 -89.72 40.06 9.73
CA GLY A 11 -88.71 39.78 10.75
C GLY A 11 -88.48 38.29 11.01
N ALA A 12 -89.55 37.47 10.99
CA ALA A 12 -89.44 36.02 11.21
C ALA A 12 -88.79 35.29 10.02
N GLY A 13 -89.16 35.64 8.78
CA GLY A 13 -88.54 35.05 7.58
C GLY A 13 -87.07 35.46 7.40
N GLY A 14 -86.74 36.73 7.69
CA GLY A 14 -85.36 37.23 7.68
C GLY A 14 -84.48 36.58 8.76
N ALA A 15 -85.03 36.31 9.95
CA ALA A 15 -84.29 35.65 11.03
C ALA A 15 -83.94 34.19 10.73
N ILE A 16 -84.84 33.43 10.08
CA ILE A 16 -84.58 32.04 9.68
C ILE A 16 -83.52 31.99 8.56
N ALA A 17 -83.63 32.86 7.56
CA ALA A 17 -82.62 32.96 6.51
C ALA A 17 -81.24 33.37 7.08
N ALA A 18 -81.22 34.31 8.04
CA ALA A 18 -80.00 34.71 8.73
C ALA A 18 -79.40 33.55 9.57
N ALA A 19 -80.23 32.75 10.24
CA ALA A 19 -79.77 31.59 11.00
C ALA A 19 -79.19 30.49 10.11
N ILE A 20 -79.83 30.19 8.97
CA ILE A 20 -79.33 29.21 8.00
C ILE A 20 -78.03 29.71 7.36
N ALA A 21 -77.95 31.00 7.01
CA ALA A 21 -76.74 31.62 6.48
C ALA A 21 -75.58 31.56 7.50
N LEU A 22 -75.86 31.78 8.79
CA LEU A 22 -74.87 31.71 9.85
C LEU A 22 -74.33 30.29 10.05
N ILE A 23 -75.19 29.27 10.00
CA ILE A 23 -74.79 27.87 10.08
C ILE A 23 -73.92 27.48 8.88
N TYR A 24 -74.31 27.89 7.66
CA TYR A 24 -73.52 27.65 6.45
C TYR A 24 -72.18 28.39 6.47
N ALA A 25 -72.16 29.65 6.93
CA ALA A 25 -70.93 30.42 7.09
C ALA A 25 -69.99 29.77 8.12
N HIS A 26 -70.53 29.26 9.23
CA HIS A 26 -69.71 28.59 10.24
C HIS A 26 -69.15 27.25 9.75
N LYS A 27 -69.94 26.48 8.99
CA LYS A 27 -69.49 25.24 8.33
C LYS A 27 -68.46 25.50 7.23
N ALA A 28 -68.60 26.61 6.50
CA ALA A 28 -67.64 27.05 5.50
C ALA A 28 -66.32 27.49 6.15
N ASN A 29 -66.38 28.26 7.24
CA ASN A 29 -65.18 28.67 7.99
C ASN A 29 -64.43 27.47 8.58
N THR A 30 -65.12 26.53 9.22
CA THR A 30 -64.48 25.32 9.75
C THR A 30 -63.84 24.46 8.66
N LYS A 31 -64.46 24.36 7.49
CA LYS A 31 -63.87 23.68 6.33
C LYS A 31 -62.67 24.45 5.74
N ALA A 32 -62.72 25.79 5.74
CA ALA A 32 -61.62 26.64 5.33
C ALA A 32 -60.42 26.51 6.27
N ASP A 33 -60.65 26.51 7.60
CA ASP A 33 -59.61 26.30 8.61
C ASP A 33 -58.96 24.92 8.44
N THR A 34 -59.76 23.88 8.28
CA THR A 34 -59.25 22.52 8.05
C THR A 34 -58.42 22.45 6.77
N SER A 35 -58.88 23.10 5.69
CA SER A 35 -58.14 23.14 4.42
C SER A 35 -56.84 23.92 4.56
N ASN A 36 -56.82 25.00 5.35
CA ASN A 36 -55.63 25.80 5.61
C ASN A 36 -54.58 25.02 6.42
N THR A 37 -55.03 24.23 7.41
CA THR A 37 -54.15 23.31 8.16
C THR A 37 -53.54 22.26 7.23
N ILE A 38 -54.36 21.59 6.41
CA ILE A 38 -53.87 20.59 5.45
C ILE A 38 -52.87 21.21 4.45
N ALA A 39 -53.14 22.42 3.96
CA ALA A 39 -52.22 23.13 3.07
C ALA A 39 -50.88 23.45 3.75
N THR A 40 -50.91 23.81 5.04
CA THR A 40 -49.72 24.09 5.84
C THR A 40 -48.90 22.82 6.06
N ASP A 41 -49.56 21.72 6.44
CA ASP A 41 -48.93 20.43 6.64
C ASP A 41 -48.32 19.91 5.33
N SER A 42 -49.05 20.02 4.22
CA SER A 42 -48.59 19.63 2.88
C SER A 42 -47.35 20.45 2.46
N LYS A 43 -47.33 21.74 2.78
CA LYS A 43 -46.16 22.59 2.55
C LYS A 43 -44.97 22.14 3.40
N GLY A 44 -45.21 21.76 4.66
CA GLY A 44 -44.17 21.20 5.54
C GLY A 44 -43.54 19.92 4.96
N LEU A 45 -44.38 18.96 4.56
CA LEU A 45 -43.92 17.72 3.92
C LEU A 45 -43.16 17.97 2.62
N ALA A 46 -43.59 18.93 1.81
CA ALA A 46 -42.88 19.28 0.58
C ALA A 46 -41.48 19.86 0.85
N VAL A 47 -41.31 20.66 1.90
CA VAL A 47 -40.01 21.18 2.33
C VAL A 47 -39.11 20.04 2.82
N GLU A 48 -39.63 19.13 3.64
CA GLU A 48 -38.90 17.97 4.13
C GLU A 48 -38.46 17.04 2.99
N ALA A 49 -39.38 16.74 2.06
CA ALA A 49 -39.07 15.94 0.88
C ALA A 49 -37.98 16.58 0.01
N ASN A 50 -37.99 17.91 -0.14
CA ASN A 50 -36.96 18.63 -0.86
C ASN A 50 -35.60 18.59 -0.12
N SER A 51 -35.61 18.69 1.21
CA SER A 51 -34.39 18.52 2.03
C SER A 51 -33.79 17.13 1.85
N LEU A 52 -34.62 16.08 1.95
CA LEU A 52 -34.19 14.70 1.78
C LEU A 52 -33.66 14.43 0.36
N ALA A 53 -34.28 15.04 -0.66
CA ALA A 53 -33.79 14.95 -2.04
C ALA A 53 -32.40 15.61 -2.20
N CYS A 54 -32.17 16.77 -1.56
CA CYS A 54 -30.86 17.41 -1.54
C CYS A 54 -29.81 16.52 -0.86
N GLU A 55 -30.13 15.98 0.32
CA GLU A 55 -29.23 15.05 1.04
C GLU A 55 -28.91 13.80 0.22
N SER A 56 -29.92 13.21 -0.43
CA SER A 56 -29.74 12.05 -1.30
C SER A 56 -28.81 12.35 -2.49
N ASN A 57 -28.93 13.55 -3.08
CA ASN A 57 -28.03 13.98 -4.16
C ASN A 57 -26.59 14.17 -3.67
N THR A 58 -26.40 14.69 -2.47
CA THR A 58 -25.07 14.81 -1.84
C THR A 58 -24.45 13.44 -1.63
N ILE A 59 -25.18 12.50 -1.02
CA ILE A 59 -24.71 11.11 -0.81
C ILE A 59 -24.37 10.44 -2.15
N ALA A 60 -25.20 10.63 -3.18
CA ALA A 60 -24.94 10.09 -4.51
C ALA A 60 -23.69 10.72 -5.16
N SER A 61 -23.35 11.97 -4.84
CA SER A 61 -22.12 12.62 -5.29
C SER A 61 -20.90 12.03 -4.59
N GLU A 62 -20.94 11.91 -3.27
CA GLU A 62 -19.86 11.33 -2.46
C GLU A 62 -19.61 9.86 -2.85
N ALA A 63 -20.66 9.08 -3.06
CA ALA A 63 -20.55 7.70 -3.51
C ALA A 63 -19.88 7.58 -4.89
N ARG A 64 -20.13 8.53 -5.80
CA ARG A 64 -19.44 8.57 -7.11
C ARG A 64 -17.97 8.93 -6.97
N GLU A 65 -17.62 9.83 -6.06
CA GLU A 65 -16.24 10.19 -5.79
C GLU A 65 -15.47 9.00 -5.20
N LEU A 66 -16.03 8.35 -4.19
CA LEU A 66 -15.45 7.14 -3.60
C LEU A 66 -15.27 6.02 -4.64
N ALA A 67 -16.25 5.82 -5.53
CA ALA A 67 -16.14 4.84 -6.61
C ALA A 67 -15.00 5.17 -7.59
N ARG A 68 -14.77 6.45 -7.89
CA ARG A 68 -13.63 6.87 -8.72
C ARG A 68 -12.30 6.60 -8.02
N GLU A 69 -12.18 6.98 -6.76
CA GLU A 69 -10.97 6.70 -5.98
C GLU A 69 -10.69 5.20 -5.93
N ALA A 70 -11.72 4.38 -5.65
CA ALA A 70 -11.59 2.92 -5.63
C ALA A 70 -11.10 2.36 -6.97
N ASN A 71 -11.64 2.84 -8.10
CA ASN A 71 -11.17 2.45 -9.42
C ASN A 71 -9.70 2.86 -9.66
N ASP A 72 -9.30 4.06 -9.26
CA ASP A 72 -7.93 4.55 -9.39
C ASP A 72 -6.95 3.73 -8.52
N TYR A 73 -7.38 3.31 -7.33
CA TYR A 73 -6.61 2.36 -6.51
C TYR A 73 -6.51 0.99 -7.19
N SER A 74 -7.62 0.48 -7.73
CA SER A 74 -7.65 -0.80 -8.46
C SER A 74 -6.69 -0.79 -9.64
N HIS A 75 -6.74 0.22 -10.50
CA HIS A 75 -5.84 0.33 -11.66
C HIS A 75 -4.37 0.47 -11.25
N ARG A 76 -4.06 1.20 -10.17
CA ARG A 76 -2.68 1.26 -9.66
C ARG A 76 -2.21 -0.07 -9.08
N ALA A 77 -3.08 -0.82 -8.42
CA ALA A 77 -2.75 -2.15 -7.90
C ALA A 77 -2.50 -3.14 -9.04
N GLU A 78 -3.39 -3.17 -10.04
CA GLU A 78 -3.24 -4.00 -11.24
C GLU A 78 -1.96 -3.67 -12.02
N ALA A 79 -1.64 -2.37 -12.17
CA ALA A 79 -0.39 -1.95 -12.82
C ALA A 79 0.86 -2.44 -12.08
N ARG A 80 0.84 -2.47 -10.74
CA ARG A 80 1.94 -3.02 -9.93
C ARG A 80 2.06 -4.53 -10.02
N GLU A 81 0.93 -5.22 -10.06
CA GLU A 81 0.89 -6.69 -10.16
C GLU A 81 1.37 -7.19 -11.53
N THR A 82 1.09 -6.43 -12.58
CA THR A 82 1.49 -6.74 -13.96
C THR A 82 2.83 -6.12 -14.36
N GLU A 83 3.52 -5.46 -13.43
CA GLU A 83 4.82 -4.84 -13.70
C GLU A 83 5.88 -5.93 -14.01
N PRO A 84 6.63 -5.82 -15.11
CA PRO A 84 7.75 -6.71 -15.36
C PRO A 84 8.83 -6.54 -14.28
N HIS A 85 9.44 -7.65 -13.90
CA HIS A 85 10.46 -7.71 -12.85
C HIS A 85 11.67 -8.51 -13.33
N ASP A 86 12.49 -7.92 -14.19
CA ASP A 86 13.80 -8.45 -14.59
C ASP A 86 14.92 -7.78 -13.77
N VAL A 87 14.95 -8.12 -12.49
CA VAL A 87 16.08 -7.81 -11.58
C VAL A 87 16.53 -9.10 -10.93
N ARG A 88 17.81 -9.44 -11.12
CA ARG A 88 18.45 -10.60 -10.51
C ARG A 88 19.74 -10.18 -9.83
N TRP A 89 20.08 -10.84 -8.74
CA TRP A 89 21.28 -10.55 -7.97
C TRP A 89 22.21 -11.75 -8.01
N THR A 90 23.51 -11.48 -8.06
CA THR A 90 24.54 -12.51 -7.89
C THR A 90 25.66 -11.96 -7.03
N GLY A 91 26.01 -12.66 -5.96
CA GLY A 91 27.21 -12.41 -5.19
C GLY A 91 28.41 -13.25 -5.63
N ASP A 92 29.60 -12.63 -5.69
CA ASP A 92 30.86 -13.34 -5.90
C ASP A 92 32.02 -12.64 -5.17
N TRP A 93 33.04 -13.41 -4.81
CA TRP A 93 34.29 -12.90 -4.28
C TRP A 93 35.14 -12.31 -5.41
N VAL A 94 35.41 -11.00 -5.35
CA VAL A 94 36.27 -10.33 -6.35
C VAL A 94 37.70 -10.15 -5.87
N ALA A 95 37.88 -10.07 -4.55
CA ALA A 95 39.18 -10.03 -3.89
C ALA A 95 39.07 -10.56 -2.46
N ARG A 96 40.21 -10.70 -1.79
CA ARG A 96 40.29 -11.17 -0.40
C ARG A 96 39.51 -10.25 0.53
N GLY A 97 38.42 -10.76 1.10
CA GLY A 97 37.51 -10.00 1.95
C GLY A 97 36.73 -8.91 1.22
N ILE A 98 36.61 -8.98 -0.11
CA ILE A 98 35.73 -8.10 -0.88
C ILE A 98 34.70 -8.98 -1.59
N TYR A 99 33.46 -8.88 -1.13
CA TYR A 99 32.32 -9.56 -1.72
C TYR A 99 31.56 -8.58 -2.60
N ARG A 100 31.33 -8.94 -3.86
CA ARG A 100 30.64 -8.09 -4.82
C ARG A 100 29.24 -8.64 -5.06
N VAL A 101 28.25 -7.81 -4.78
CA VAL A 101 26.86 -8.06 -5.16
C VAL A 101 26.59 -7.33 -6.47
N THR A 102 26.27 -8.07 -7.53
CA THR A 102 26.03 -7.53 -8.88
C THR A 102 24.56 -7.65 -9.24
N LYS A 103 23.99 -6.57 -9.76
CA LYS A 103 22.65 -6.56 -10.34
C LYS A 103 22.72 -6.94 -11.81
N HIS A 104 21.83 -7.84 -12.20
CA HIS A 104 21.54 -8.24 -13.58
C HIS A 104 20.09 -7.97 -13.93
N GLY A 105 19.79 -7.99 -15.23
CA GLY A 105 18.44 -7.78 -15.76
C GLY A 105 18.19 -6.35 -16.21
N ALA A 106 17.19 -6.14 -17.04
CA ALA A 106 16.93 -4.88 -17.72
C ALA A 106 16.26 -3.81 -16.84
N ASP A 107 15.58 -4.21 -15.76
CA ASP A 107 14.77 -3.29 -14.96
C ASP A 107 15.59 -2.55 -13.90
N GLU A 108 15.18 -1.34 -13.56
CA GLU A 108 15.84 -0.52 -12.55
C GLU A 108 15.50 -0.99 -11.12
N ALA A 109 16.50 -1.18 -10.28
CA ALA A 109 16.31 -1.43 -8.86
C ALA A 109 16.40 -0.11 -8.08
N ARG A 110 15.37 0.22 -7.28
CA ARG A 110 15.29 1.45 -6.48
C ARG A 110 15.28 1.14 -5.00
N GLN A 111 15.76 2.08 -4.18
CA GLN A 111 15.81 1.94 -2.73
C GLN A 111 16.42 0.59 -2.31
N VAL A 112 17.56 0.28 -2.92
CA VAL A 112 18.24 -1.00 -2.72
C VAL A 112 18.88 -0.97 -1.34
N ALA A 113 18.61 -2.01 -0.56
CA ALA A 113 19.27 -2.30 0.71
C ALA A 113 19.88 -3.70 0.62
N ILE A 114 21.19 -3.79 0.81
CA ILE A 114 21.95 -5.03 0.75
C ILE A 114 22.50 -5.31 2.15
N ASP A 115 22.25 -6.50 2.66
CA ASP A 115 22.89 -7.06 3.85
C ASP A 115 23.50 -8.41 3.48
N VAL A 116 24.80 -8.57 3.73
CA VAL A 116 25.50 -9.83 3.49
C VAL A 116 26.23 -10.25 4.76
N SER A 117 26.07 -11.51 5.12
CA SER A 117 26.80 -12.16 6.20
C SER A 117 27.79 -13.18 5.64
N VAL A 118 29.02 -13.17 6.13
CA VAL A 118 30.09 -14.13 5.78
C VAL A 118 30.69 -14.68 7.07
N ASP A 119 30.51 -15.98 7.33
CA ASP A 119 30.97 -16.64 8.57
C ASP A 119 30.54 -15.87 9.86
N GLY A 120 29.40 -15.18 9.82
CA GLY A 120 28.87 -14.35 10.92
C GLY A 120 29.41 -12.92 11.01
N GLU A 121 30.32 -12.50 10.11
CA GLU A 121 30.66 -11.08 9.90
C GLU A 121 29.61 -10.46 8.97
N HIS A 122 29.02 -9.32 9.34
CA HIS A 122 27.99 -8.65 8.54
C HIS A 122 28.52 -7.37 7.89
N ALA A 123 28.11 -7.12 6.65
CA ALA A 123 28.30 -5.86 5.97
C ALA A 123 27.03 -5.48 5.22
N SER A 124 26.66 -4.21 5.28
CA SER A 124 25.49 -3.68 4.59
C SER A 124 25.81 -2.40 3.85
N ASP A 125 25.03 -2.14 2.80
CA ASP A 125 25.11 -0.92 2.02
C ASP A 125 23.75 -0.59 1.38
N THR A 126 23.57 0.66 0.98
CA THR A 126 22.33 1.13 0.36
C THR A 126 22.60 1.92 -0.91
N ALA A 127 21.68 1.82 -1.87
CA ALA A 127 21.72 2.61 -3.08
C ALA A 127 20.31 3.09 -3.45
N ASP A 128 20.14 4.39 -3.67
CA ASP A 128 18.85 4.95 -4.08
C ASP A 128 18.35 4.34 -5.39
N ARG A 129 19.28 4.03 -6.29
CA ARG A 129 19.00 3.55 -7.63
C ARG A 129 20.19 2.80 -8.21
N LEU A 130 19.91 1.64 -8.80
CA LEU A 130 20.87 0.82 -9.52
C LEU A 130 20.25 0.36 -10.85
N THR A 131 20.76 0.92 -11.96
CA THR A 131 20.33 0.54 -13.31
C THR A 131 21.16 -0.64 -13.82
N ASP A 132 22.48 -0.44 -13.90
CA ASP A 132 23.48 -1.50 -14.09
C ASP A 132 24.61 -1.21 -13.12
N GLY A 133 25.10 -2.22 -12.41
CA GLY A 133 26.20 -2.03 -11.47
C GLY A 133 26.32 -3.09 -10.40
N TYR A 134 27.18 -2.77 -9.45
CA TYR A 134 27.53 -3.65 -8.35
C TYR A 134 27.81 -2.84 -7.09
N VAL A 135 27.77 -3.53 -5.95
CA VAL A 135 28.13 -3.02 -4.64
C VAL A 135 29.21 -3.92 -4.06
N ASP A 136 30.31 -3.31 -3.61
CA ASP A 136 31.43 -4.02 -3.02
C ASP A 136 31.39 -3.90 -1.49
N LEU A 137 31.14 -5.02 -0.83
CA LEU A 137 31.10 -5.15 0.61
C LEU A 137 32.43 -5.67 1.15
N ARG A 138 32.83 -5.16 2.32
CA ARG A 138 34.14 -5.46 2.93
C ARG A 138 33.98 -6.36 4.16
N PHE A 139 34.70 -7.48 4.14
CA PHE A 139 34.75 -8.49 5.19
C PHE A 139 36.20 -8.67 5.69
N PRO A 140 36.68 -7.76 6.56
CA PRO A 140 38.06 -7.81 7.04
C PRO A 140 38.36 -9.05 7.89
N ALA A 141 37.40 -9.67 8.58
CA ALA A 141 37.64 -10.93 9.27
C ALA A 141 37.86 -12.08 8.29
N ALA A 142 37.01 -12.19 7.26
CA ALA A 142 37.21 -13.15 6.17
C ALA A 142 38.58 -12.96 5.48
N ALA A 143 38.98 -11.71 5.23
CA ALA A 143 40.30 -11.40 4.66
C ALA A 143 41.46 -11.95 5.51
N ARG A 144 41.38 -11.81 6.85
CA ARG A 144 42.42 -12.31 7.77
C ARG A 144 42.45 -13.84 7.80
N GLN A 145 41.30 -14.48 7.80
CA GLN A 145 41.19 -15.94 7.76
C GLN A 145 41.82 -16.50 6.49
N GLN A 146 41.56 -15.89 5.34
CA GLN A 146 42.15 -16.29 4.07
C GLN A 146 43.68 -16.14 4.07
N ARG A 147 44.21 -15.04 4.60
CA ARG A 147 45.68 -14.84 4.70
C ARG A 147 46.36 -15.94 5.53
N ARG A 148 45.74 -16.37 6.63
CA ARG A 148 46.28 -17.48 7.44
C ARG A 148 46.33 -18.77 6.63
N HIS A 149 45.25 -19.06 5.92
CA HIS A 149 45.15 -20.26 5.10
C HIS A 149 46.15 -20.27 3.94
N ASP A 150 46.33 -19.14 3.26
CA ASP A 150 47.32 -19.01 2.18
C ASP A 150 48.75 -19.17 2.71
N SER A 151 49.05 -18.66 3.90
CA SER A 151 50.35 -18.89 4.57
C SER A 151 50.55 -20.38 4.89
N GLU A 152 49.54 -21.05 5.46
CA GLU A 152 49.58 -22.49 5.74
C GLU A 152 49.79 -23.32 4.46
N TRP A 153 49.12 -22.94 3.37
CA TRP A 153 49.30 -23.57 2.05
C TRP A 153 50.71 -23.33 1.48
N SER A 154 51.23 -22.12 1.61
CA SER A 154 52.57 -21.77 1.12
C SER A 154 53.63 -22.55 1.89
N GLU A 155 53.50 -22.65 3.21
CA GLU A 155 54.36 -23.49 4.05
C GLU A 155 54.28 -24.96 3.66
N TYR A 156 53.05 -25.48 3.46
CA TYR A 156 52.84 -26.85 3.01
C TYR A 156 53.50 -27.13 1.65
N GLU A 157 53.35 -26.22 0.69
CA GLU A 157 53.98 -26.33 -0.63
C GLU A 157 55.52 -26.25 -0.54
N MET A 158 56.06 -25.36 0.30
CA MET A 158 57.50 -25.29 0.55
C MET A 158 58.01 -26.60 1.15
N HIS A 159 57.36 -27.12 2.19
CA HIS A 159 57.72 -28.41 2.79
C HIS A 159 57.66 -29.55 1.77
N ARG A 160 56.63 -29.58 0.92
CA ARG A 160 56.49 -30.57 -0.15
C ARG A 160 57.61 -30.45 -1.19
N ARG A 161 58.01 -29.23 -1.58
CA ARG A 161 59.11 -29.00 -2.53
C ARG A 161 60.47 -29.38 -1.94
N VAL A 162 60.72 -29.04 -0.67
CA VAL A 162 61.96 -29.37 0.04
C VAL A 162 62.08 -30.88 0.31
N ALA A 163 60.97 -31.55 0.65
CA ALA A 163 60.93 -33.01 0.78
C ALA A 163 61.01 -33.76 -0.56
N GLY A 164 60.88 -33.03 -1.68
CA GLY A 164 60.79 -33.50 -3.05
C GLY A 164 62.06 -34.13 -3.66
N ASP A 165 63.07 -34.47 -2.85
CA ASP A 165 64.21 -35.29 -3.26
C ASP A 165 64.35 -36.59 -2.43
N ALA A 166 63.50 -36.80 -1.42
CA ALA A 166 63.62 -37.90 -0.48
C ALA A 166 62.29 -38.65 -0.21
N GLY A 167 61.48 -38.90 -1.25
CA GLY A 167 60.44 -39.96 -1.29
C GLY A 167 59.35 -40.00 -0.20
N SER A 168 59.37 -39.11 0.79
CA SER A 168 58.55 -39.16 1.99
C SER A 168 57.46 -38.08 1.90
N PRO A 169 56.18 -38.44 2.05
CA PRO A 169 55.11 -37.46 2.03
C PRO A 169 55.27 -36.43 3.17
N PRO A 170 54.80 -35.19 2.99
CA PRO A 170 54.82 -34.20 4.07
C PRO A 170 54.10 -34.75 5.31
N SER A 171 54.67 -34.52 6.49
CA SER A 171 54.13 -35.02 7.77
C SER A 171 52.80 -34.39 8.17
N LYS A 172 52.43 -33.25 7.56
CA LYS A 172 51.14 -32.60 7.74
C LYS A 172 50.24 -32.88 6.54
N PRO A 173 48.94 -33.18 6.75
CA PRO A 173 47.98 -33.25 5.66
C PRO A 173 47.86 -31.87 4.97
N PRO A 174 47.47 -31.82 3.68
CA PRO A 174 47.22 -30.57 2.99
C PRO A 174 46.13 -29.77 3.72
N PRO A 175 46.23 -28.44 3.80
CA PRO A 175 45.17 -27.63 4.39
C PRO A 175 43.87 -27.81 3.58
N ILE A 176 42.73 -28.01 4.23
CA ILE A 176 41.45 -28.18 3.54
C ILE A 176 41.01 -26.80 3.00
N MET A 177 40.53 -26.72 1.75
CA MET A 177 39.91 -25.49 1.23
C MET A 177 38.73 -25.10 2.12
N ARG A 178 38.85 -23.94 2.80
CA ARG A 178 37.76 -23.42 3.62
C ARG A 178 36.72 -22.80 2.70
N HIS A 179 35.49 -23.23 2.89
CA HIS A 179 34.31 -22.60 2.30
C HIS A 179 33.81 -21.58 3.32
N HIS A 180 33.37 -20.43 2.84
CA HIS A 180 32.64 -19.48 3.67
C HIS A 180 31.15 -19.77 3.57
N ASP A 181 30.47 -19.71 4.71
CA ASP A 181 29.02 -19.74 4.75
C ASP A 181 28.54 -18.30 4.53
N ILE A 182 27.82 -18.08 3.42
CA ILE A 182 27.41 -16.75 2.96
C ILE A 182 25.90 -16.68 2.92
N THR A 183 25.35 -15.62 3.51
CA THR A 183 23.93 -15.28 3.43
C THR A 183 23.79 -13.91 2.79
N GLU A 184 22.99 -13.81 1.74
CA GLU A 184 22.69 -12.57 1.02
C GLU A 184 21.22 -12.21 1.22
N ASP A 185 20.96 -11.02 1.77
CA ASP A 185 19.63 -10.45 1.95
C ASP A 185 19.55 -9.10 1.23
N ILE A 186 18.89 -9.07 0.07
CA ILE A 186 18.78 -7.87 -0.76
C ILE A 186 17.32 -7.50 -0.91
N ARG A 187 16.99 -6.24 -0.63
CA ARG A 187 15.64 -5.68 -0.79
C ARG A 187 15.70 -4.51 -1.74
N TRP A 188 14.72 -4.40 -2.63
CA TRP A 188 14.60 -3.26 -3.54
C TRP A 188 13.13 -3.00 -3.87
N THR A 189 12.89 -1.89 -4.55
CA THR A 189 11.60 -1.53 -5.15
C THR A 189 11.76 -1.35 -6.65
N THR A 190 10.71 -1.67 -7.40
CA THR A 190 10.65 -1.45 -8.85
C THR A 190 10.09 -0.05 -9.16
N ARG A 191 9.89 0.26 -10.44
CA ARG A 191 9.46 1.60 -10.88
C ARG A 191 8.09 1.98 -10.31
N LEU A 192 7.15 1.04 -10.21
CA LEU A 192 5.81 1.26 -9.66
C LEU A 192 5.74 1.09 -8.13
N GLY A 193 6.89 0.86 -7.48
CA GLY A 193 7.03 0.78 -6.04
C GLY A 193 6.69 -0.59 -5.45
N THR A 194 6.67 -1.66 -6.26
CA THR A 194 6.48 -3.02 -5.77
C THR A 194 7.75 -3.46 -5.03
N PRO A 195 7.67 -3.79 -3.72
CA PRO A 195 8.82 -4.26 -2.97
C PRO A 195 9.18 -5.68 -3.40
N GLN A 196 10.48 -5.92 -3.53
CA GLN A 196 11.06 -7.19 -3.95
C GLN A 196 12.18 -7.59 -3.00
N VAL A 197 12.38 -8.90 -2.86
CA VAL A 197 13.37 -9.48 -1.96
C VAL A 197 14.12 -10.59 -2.68
N HIS A 198 15.43 -10.64 -2.47
CA HIS A 198 16.30 -11.73 -2.84
C HIS A 198 16.97 -12.23 -1.57
N HIS A 199 16.83 -13.54 -1.36
CA HIS A 199 17.47 -14.25 -0.28
C HIS A 199 18.22 -15.42 -0.88
N ASP A 200 19.54 -15.47 -0.65
CA ASP A 200 20.37 -16.60 -1.06
C ASP A 200 21.26 -17.02 0.10
N GLN A 201 21.46 -18.33 0.23
CA GLN A 201 22.34 -18.92 1.21
C GLN A 201 23.19 -19.98 0.54
N ASP A 202 24.50 -19.74 0.47
CA ASP A 202 25.42 -20.59 -0.27
C ASP A 202 26.74 -20.79 0.49
N ARG A 203 27.43 -21.88 0.16
CA ARG A 203 28.78 -22.20 0.64
C ARG A 203 29.78 -22.00 -0.48
N LYS A 204 30.41 -20.84 -0.52
CA LYS A 204 31.34 -20.50 -1.61
C LYS A 204 32.78 -20.74 -1.20
N ALA A 205 33.53 -21.37 -2.09
CA ALA A 205 34.98 -21.46 -1.97
C ALA A 205 35.60 -20.08 -2.25
N VAL A 206 36.59 -19.69 -1.47
CA VAL A 206 37.28 -18.41 -1.66
C VAL A 206 38.18 -18.50 -2.90
N PRO A 207 38.14 -17.51 -3.82
CA PRO A 207 39.02 -17.49 -4.97
C PRO A 207 40.47 -17.35 -4.52
N ARG A 208 41.33 -18.20 -5.09
CA ARG A 208 42.78 -18.08 -4.97
C ARG A 208 43.29 -16.97 -5.88
N LYS A 209 43.16 -15.70 -5.46
CA LYS A 209 43.89 -14.57 -6.05
C LYS A 209 44.54 -13.75 -4.95
#